data_AF-A0A838N1R2-F1
#
_entry.id   AF-A0A838N1R2-F1
#
_cell.length_a   1.000
_cell.length_b   1.000
_cell.length_c   1.000
_cell.angle_alpha   90.00
_cell.angle_beta   90.00
_cell.angle_gamma   90.00
#
_symmetry.space_group_name_H-M   'P 1'
#
loop_
_entity.id
_entity.type
_entity.pdbx_description
1 polymer ?
#
loop_
_entity_poly.entity_id
_entity_poly.type
_entity_poly.pdbx_seq_one_letter_code
_entity_poly.pdbx_strand_id
1 'polypeptide(L)'
;MAAGETIYAPGADADTFYIINRGIVEIEAKGVAPSYLARGDVFGDLEVLNHIPRKHLARAHEPVSLQSFEKRDFPELLTRAPSFFFYLTEQLARRLVQASDAAAANTGELQLSGSLVNFDLVTIYQTIVNSSQTGELAIRTEEDELVCTFFFAAGQPRCGQFQHLTGEEAFWQLFLAETPRGSFAFSAGDKGVSHSTRGGTISRQPGDMLISALQSRDEFHALKHEIHPRALLERRKSYLTVQEAGPEELFPAIEQVWHFLLKGPATVGSLYPHLSFNELAIYQAARGLLRSGHLEAVPAEQRKLVA
;
A
#
# COMPACT_ATOMS: atom_id res chain seq x y z
N MET A 1 -8.77 -46.42 -3.42
CA MET A 1 -8.12 -46.51 -2.10
C MET A 1 -9.18 -46.79 -1.06
N ALA A 2 -8.89 -47.65 -0.08
CA ALA A 2 -9.81 -47.98 1.01
C ALA A 2 -9.82 -46.88 2.08
N ALA A 3 -10.84 -46.88 2.94
CA ALA A 3 -10.91 -45.95 4.07
C ALA A 3 -9.70 -46.13 5.00
N GLY A 4 -9.12 -45.02 5.46
CA GLY A 4 -7.96 -44.97 6.35
C GLY A 4 -6.60 -45.00 5.64
N GLU A 5 -6.55 -45.31 4.33
CA GLU A 5 -5.29 -45.36 3.58
C GLU A 5 -4.67 -43.96 3.40
N THR A 6 -3.36 -43.87 3.63
CA THR A 6 -2.59 -42.65 3.39
C THR A 6 -2.30 -42.48 1.90
N ILE A 7 -2.65 -41.31 1.36
CA ILE A 7 -2.40 -40.95 -0.03
C ILE A 7 -0.99 -40.36 -0.17
N TYR A 8 -0.62 -39.44 0.72
CA TYR A 8 0.76 -38.98 0.90
C TYR A 8 0.97 -38.46 2.33
N ALA A 9 2.23 -38.42 2.76
CA ALA A 9 2.63 -37.95 4.08
C ALA A 9 3.50 -36.68 3.99
N PRO A 10 3.52 -35.84 5.04
CA PRO A 10 4.40 -34.68 5.10
C PRO A 10 5.88 -35.06 4.91
N GLY A 11 6.62 -34.20 4.22
CA GLY A 11 8.05 -34.40 3.93
C GLY A 11 8.34 -35.32 2.75
N ALA A 12 7.35 -36.01 2.18
CA ALA A 12 7.51 -36.77 0.95
C ALA A 12 7.71 -35.84 -0.26
N ASP A 13 8.32 -36.34 -1.32
CA ASP A 13 8.44 -35.63 -2.58
C ASP A 13 7.08 -35.38 -3.24
N ALA A 14 6.96 -34.27 -3.97
CA ALA A 14 5.71 -33.80 -4.55
C ALA A 14 5.80 -33.71 -6.08
N ASP A 15 5.63 -34.87 -6.74
CA ASP A 15 5.67 -34.96 -8.20
C ASP A 15 4.31 -35.29 -8.83
N THR A 16 3.25 -35.43 -8.02
CA THR A 16 1.93 -35.85 -8.48
C THR A 16 0.84 -35.08 -7.75
N PHE A 17 -0.17 -34.57 -8.45
CA PHE A 17 -1.36 -34.01 -7.80
C PHE A 17 -2.58 -34.86 -8.13
N TYR A 18 -3.68 -34.65 -7.40
CA TYR A 18 -4.83 -35.54 -7.44
C TYR A 18 -6.13 -34.77 -7.60
N ILE A 19 -7.10 -35.39 -8.28
CA ILE A 19 -8.49 -34.95 -8.35
C ILE A 19 -9.38 -36.04 -7.76
N ILE A 20 -10.32 -35.65 -6.92
CA ILE A 20 -11.26 -36.60 -6.31
C ILE A 20 -12.40 -36.89 -7.28
N ASN A 21 -12.46 -38.13 -7.78
CA ASN A 21 -13.57 -38.59 -8.62
C ASN A 21 -14.77 -39.04 -7.77
N ARG A 22 -14.49 -39.65 -6.61
CA ARG A 22 -15.48 -40.13 -5.65
C ARG A 22 -14.85 -40.28 -4.27
N GLY A 23 -15.64 -40.02 -3.23
CA GLY A 23 -15.24 -40.21 -1.85
C GLY A 23 -14.83 -38.90 -1.16
N ILE A 24 -14.35 -39.01 0.08
CA ILE A 24 -13.86 -37.90 0.89
C ILE A 24 -12.40 -38.14 1.27
N VAL A 25 -11.58 -37.11 1.05
CA VAL A 25 -10.17 -37.07 1.47
C VAL A 25 -10.04 -36.11 2.65
N GLU A 26 -9.37 -36.55 3.69
CA GLU A 26 -9.00 -35.75 4.86
C GLU A 26 -7.58 -35.23 4.68
N ILE A 27 -7.40 -33.91 4.85
CA ILE A 27 -6.10 -33.23 4.84
C ILE A 27 -5.82 -32.69 6.23
N GLU A 28 -4.77 -33.22 6.86
CA GLU A 28 -4.34 -32.86 8.21
C GLU A 28 -3.05 -32.03 8.16
N ALA A 29 -3.09 -30.88 8.83
CA ALA A 29 -1.95 -29.99 9.04
C ALA A 29 -1.64 -29.89 10.53
N LYS A 30 -0.36 -29.85 10.89
CA LYS A 30 0.07 -29.81 12.29
C LYS A 30 -0.50 -28.58 13.00
N GLY A 31 -1.34 -28.80 14.02
CA GLY A 31 -1.92 -27.73 14.84
C GLY A 31 -3.17 -27.06 14.25
N VAL A 32 -3.76 -27.60 13.18
CA VAL A 32 -5.00 -27.10 12.57
C VAL A 32 -6.01 -28.24 12.51
N ALA A 33 -7.31 -27.92 12.63
CA ALA A 33 -8.37 -28.91 12.44
C ALA A 33 -8.28 -29.53 11.03
N PRO A 34 -8.55 -30.83 10.88
CA PRO A 34 -8.53 -31.49 9.58
C PRO A 34 -9.56 -30.87 8.64
N SER A 35 -9.18 -30.74 7.37
CA SER A 35 -10.07 -30.28 6.30
C SER A 35 -10.50 -31.46 5.43
N TYR A 36 -11.74 -31.42 4.95
CA TYR A 36 -12.33 -32.49 4.16
C TYR A 36 -12.58 -32.01 2.74
N LEU A 37 -12.02 -32.75 1.79
CA LEU A 37 -12.16 -32.50 0.36
C LEU A 37 -13.05 -33.58 -0.26
N ALA A 38 -13.90 -33.17 -1.20
CA ALA A 38 -14.90 -34.02 -1.82
C ALA A 38 -14.71 -34.06 -3.34
N ARG A 39 -15.63 -34.74 -4.02
CA ARG A 39 -15.61 -34.89 -5.48
C ARG A 39 -15.42 -33.55 -6.20
N GLY A 40 -14.46 -33.52 -7.12
CA GLY A 40 -14.09 -32.34 -7.91
C GLY A 40 -12.90 -31.58 -7.32
N ASP A 41 -12.64 -31.69 -6.03
CA ASP A 41 -11.52 -30.99 -5.42
C ASP A 41 -10.18 -31.53 -5.92
N VAL A 42 -9.25 -30.60 -6.12
CA VAL A 42 -7.86 -30.87 -6.51
C VAL A 42 -6.97 -30.77 -5.28
N PHE A 43 -6.01 -31.67 -5.06
CA PHE A 43 -5.12 -31.55 -3.89
C PHE A 43 -3.72 -32.07 -4.16
N GLY A 44 -2.77 -31.61 -3.35
CA GLY A 44 -1.34 -31.84 -3.55
C GLY A 44 -0.77 -31.11 -4.77
N ASP A 45 -1.53 -30.18 -5.34
CA ASP A 45 -1.19 -29.34 -6.48
C ASP A 45 -0.18 -28.23 -6.12
N LEU A 46 -0.35 -27.62 -4.95
CA LEU A 46 0.52 -26.53 -4.49
C LEU A 46 1.99 -26.96 -4.34
N GLU A 47 2.26 -28.11 -3.73
CA GLU A 47 3.63 -28.59 -3.56
C GLU A 47 4.28 -28.99 -4.88
N VAL A 48 3.50 -29.58 -5.79
CA VAL A 48 3.94 -29.91 -7.15
C VAL A 48 4.28 -28.64 -7.91
N LEU A 49 3.44 -27.61 -7.86
CA LEU A 49 3.67 -26.35 -8.56
C LEU A 49 4.87 -25.56 -7.98
N ASN A 50 5.03 -25.55 -6.65
CA ASN A 50 6.07 -24.78 -5.98
C ASN A 50 7.41 -25.52 -5.81
N HIS A 51 7.51 -26.78 -6.23
CA HIS A 51 8.73 -27.60 -6.08
C HIS A 51 9.18 -27.75 -4.62
N ILE A 52 8.23 -28.02 -3.72
CA ILE A 52 8.50 -28.20 -2.29
C ILE A 52 7.98 -29.56 -1.81
N PRO A 53 8.53 -30.14 -0.73
CA PRO A 53 8.00 -31.36 -0.14
C PRO A 53 6.56 -31.19 0.37
N ARG A 54 5.83 -32.31 0.50
CA ARG A 54 4.47 -32.34 1.06
C ARG A 54 4.41 -31.65 2.41
N LYS A 55 3.46 -30.73 2.59
CA LYS A 55 3.27 -30.04 3.88
C LYS A 55 2.27 -30.73 4.78
N HIS A 56 1.31 -31.44 4.19
CA HIS A 56 0.15 -32.00 4.88
C HIS A 56 0.09 -33.51 4.76
N LEU A 57 -0.62 -34.16 5.68
CA LEU A 57 -0.98 -35.57 5.57
C LEU A 57 -2.31 -35.67 4.82
N ALA A 58 -2.37 -36.45 3.76
CA ALA A 58 -3.61 -36.73 3.04
C ALA A 58 -4.03 -38.19 3.26
N ARG A 59 -5.26 -38.42 3.71
CA ARG A 59 -5.80 -39.74 4.01
C ARG A 59 -7.19 -39.91 3.42
N ALA A 60 -7.50 -41.11 2.95
CA ALA A 60 -8.86 -41.48 2.58
C ALA A 60 -9.74 -41.54 3.84
N HIS A 61 -10.74 -40.67 3.97
CA HIS A 61 -11.68 -40.71 5.10
C HIS A 61 -12.70 -41.85 4.91
N GLU A 62 -13.12 -42.05 3.66
CA GLU A 62 -13.94 -43.17 3.20
C GLU A 62 -13.32 -43.78 1.93
N PRO A 63 -13.85 -44.87 1.33
CA PRO A 63 -13.31 -45.39 0.08
C PRO A 63 -13.30 -44.32 -1.03
N VAL A 64 -12.11 -43.98 -1.52
CA VAL A 64 -11.91 -42.91 -2.52
C VAL A 64 -11.42 -43.44 -3.87
N SER A 65 -11.88 -42.79 -4.92
CA SER A 65 -11.36 -42.90 -6.28
C SER A 65 -10.72 -41.57 -6.67
N LEU A 66 -9.46 -41.63 -7.08
CA LEU A 66 -8.65 -40.46 -7.41
C LEU A 66 -8.16 -40.56 -8.85
N GLN A 67 -8.05 -39.42 -9.51
CA GLN A 67 -7.25 -39.28 -10.71
C GLN A 67 -5.93 -38.61 -10.34
N SER A 68 -4.81 -39.26 -10.66
CA SER A 68 -3.46 -38.75 -10.39
C SER A 68 -2.84 -38.18 -11.66
N PHE A 69 -2.14 -37.06 -11.53
CA PHE A 69 -1.46 -36.38 -12.61
C PHE A 69 -0.02 -36.09 -12.20
N GLU A 70 0.93 -36.59 -12.97
CA GLU A 70 2.33 -36.34 -12.70
C GLU A 70 2.77 -35.00 -13.28
N LYS A 71 3.72 -34.36 -12.60
CA LYS A 71 4.28 -33.07 -13.01
C LYS A 71 4.83 -33.08 -14.43
N ARG A 72 5.48 -34.19 -14.81
CA ARG A 72 6.05 -34.38 -16.15
C ARG A 72 5.02 -34.30 -17.27
N ASP A 73 3.74 -34.58 -16.97
CA ASP A 73 2.66 -34.59 -17.95
C ASP A 73 2.01 -33.21 -18.12
N PHE A 74 2.38 -32.22 -17.30
CA PHE A 74 1.79 -30.87 -17.34
C PHE A 74 1.86 -30.20 -18.72
N PRO A 75 3.00 -30.24 -19.45
CA PRO A 75 3.07 -29.62 -20.78
C PRO A 75 2.11 -30.27 -21.79
N GLU A 76 1.90 -31.58 -21.69
CA GLU A 76 0.96 -32.29 -22.56
C GLU A 76 -0.49 -31.98 -22.17
N LEU A 77 -0.79 -31.95 -20.87
CA LEU A 77 -2.11 -31.57 -20.34
C LEU A 77 -2.51 -30.14 -20.76
N LEU A 78 -1.56 -29.19 -20.78
CA LEU A 78 -1.78 -27.81 -21.25
C LEU A 78 -2.26 -27.78 -22.71
N THR A 79 -1.70 -28.67 -23.53
CA THR A 79 -1.99 -28.72 -24.96
C THR A 79 -3.30 -29.45 -25.24
N ARG A 80 -3.58 -30.54 -24.53
CA ARG A 80 -4.70 -31.44 -24.83
C ARG A 80 -5.99 -31.08 -24.09
N ALA A 81 -5.91 -30.41 -22.95
CA ALA A 81 -7.06 -30.03 -22.14
C ALA A 81 -6.94 -28.60 -21.56
N PRO A 82 -6.98 -27.53 -22.38
CA PRO A 82 -6.89 -26.16 -21.88
C PRO A 82 -7.98 -25.80 -20.85
N SER A 83 -9.18 -26.36 -20.98
CA SER A 83 -10.28 -26.17 -20.04
C SER A 83 -9.97 -26.69 -18.63
N PHE A 84 -9.14 -27.72 -18.52
CA PHE A 84 -8.69 -28.24 -17.23
C PHE A 84 -7.81 -27.21 -16.49
N PHE A 85 -6.98 -26.46 -17.21
CA PHE A 85 -6.16 -25.40 -16.61
C PHE A 85 -7.00 -24.24 -16.11
N PHE A 86 -8.03 -23.82 -16.87
CA PHE A 86 -8.99 -22.83 -16.38
C PHE A 86 -9.70 -23.29 -15.10
N TYR A 87 -10.05 -24.58 -15.02
CA TYR A 87 -10.61 -25.16 -13.80
C TYR A 87 -9.62 -25.12 -12.63
N LEU A 88 -8.38 -25.55 -12.84
CA LEU A 88 -7.33 -25.54 -11.81
C LEU A 88 -7.07 -24.13 -11.29
N THR A 89 -6.94 -23.15 -12.18
CA THR A 89 -6.69 -21.75 -11.79
C THR A 89 -7.87 -21.16 -11.04
N GLU A 90 -9.11 -21.48 -11.43
CA GLU A 90 -10.29 -21.06 -10.68
C GLU A 90 -10.31 -21.64 -9.25
N GLN A 91 -9.95 -22.92 -9.09
CA GLN A 91 -9.87 -23.56 -7.76
C GLN A 91 -8.77 -22.94 -6.89
N LEU A 92 -7.60 -22.64 -7.47
CA LEU A 92 -6.53 -21.94 -6.77
C LEU A 92 -6.94 -20.53 -6.35
N ALA A 93 -7.61 -19.78 -7.24
CA ALA A 93 -8.11 -18.44 -6.95
C ALA A 93 -9.16 -18.45 -5.83
N ARG A 94 -10.11 -19.41 -5.86
CA ARG A 94 -11.12 -19.58 -4.80
C ARG A 94 -10.48 -19.86 -3.44
N ARG A 95 -9.47 -20.74 -3.40
CA ARG A 95 -8.73 -21.05 -2.16
C ARG A 95 -7.96 -19.85 -1.63
N LEU A 96 -7.40 -19.03 -2.51
CA LEU A 96 -6.71 -17.81 -2.11
C LEU A 96 -7.68 -16.83 -1.42
N VAL A 97 -8.86 -16.61 -2.01
CA VAL A 97 -9.91 -15.75 -1.43
C VAL A 97 -10.40 -16.31 -0.09
N GLN A 98 -10.67 -17.61 -0.02
CA GLN A 98 -11.11 -18.26 1.22
C GLN A 98 -10.03 -18.20 2.32
N ALA A 99 -8.75 -18.37 1.95
CA ALA A 99 -7.64 -18.27 2.89
C ALA A 99 -7.43 -16.82 3.36
N SER A 100 -7.59 -15.82 2.49
CA SER A 100 -7.54 -14.41 2.90
C SER A 100 -8.71 -14.06 3.83
N ASP A 101 -9.92 -14.53 3.51
CA ASP A 101 -11.11 -14.27 4.34
C ASP A 101 -11.01 -14.98 5.69
N ALA A 102 -10.52 -16.22 5.72
CA ALA A 102 -10.31 -16.97 6.96
C ALA A 102 -9.14 -16.41 7.80
N ALA A 103 -8.09 -15.88 7.18
CA ALA A 103 -7.03 -15.16 7.88
C ALA A 103 -7.57 -13.86 8.51
N ALA A 104 -8.42 -13.13 7.77
CA ALA A 104 -9.11 -11.95 8.25
C ALA A 104 -10.15 -12.24 9.35
N ALA A 105 -10.73 -13.45 9.38
CA ALA A 105 -11.71 -13.85 10.39
C ALA A 105 -11.10 -14.47 11.66
N ASN A 106 -9.90 -15.08 11.58
CA ASN A 106 -9.25 -15.75 12.72
C ASN A 106 -8.36 -14.84 13.57
N THR A 107 -8.15 -13.60 13.13
CA THR A 107 -7.64 -12.52 13.97
C THR A 107 -8.83 -11.66 14.31
N GLY A 108 -9.08 -11.35 15.59
CA GLY A 108 -10.08 -10.34 15.99
C GLY A 108 -9.69 -8.91 15.57
N GLU A 109 -8.90 -8.78 14.50
CA GLU A 109 -8.22 -7.61 13.97
C GLU A 109 -8.99 -7.23 12.70
N LEU A 110 -9.43 -5.97 12.54
CA LEU A 110 -9.90 -5.53 11.23
C LEU A 110 -8.71 -5.66 10.29
N GLN A 111 -8.79 -6.58 9.34
CA GLN A 111 -7.89 -6.61 8.21
C GLN A 111 -8.57 -5.87 7.05
N LEU A 112 -8.48 -4.55 7.06
CA LEU A 112 -9.02 -3.71 5.99
C LEU A 112 -7.96 -3.59 4.89
N SER A 113 -8.15 -4.28 3.76
CA SER A 113 -7.22 -4.20 2.63
C SER A 113 -7.96 -4.13 1.30
N GLY A 114 -7.32 -3.57 0.28
CA GLY A 114 -7.93 -3.42 -1.03
C GLY A 114 -7.12 -2.56 -1.99
N SER A 115 -7.70 -2.29 -3.15
CA SER A 115 -7.13 -1.38 -4.15
C SER A 115 -7.70 0.03 -3.97
N LEU A 116 -6.83 1.03 -4.01
CA LEU A 116 -7.20 2.46 -3.96
C LEU A 116 -7.91 2.94 -5.23
N VAL A 117 -8.00 2.10 -6.26
CA VAL A 117 -8.86 2.34 -7.44
C VAL A 117 -10.34 2.15 -7.07
N ASN A 118 -10.64 1.28 -6.12
CA ASN A 118 -12.02 0.91 -5.75
C ASN A 118 -12.51 1.57 -4.46
N PHE A 119 -11.59 2.07 -3.63
CA PHE A 119 -11.88 2.65 -2.33
C PHE A 119 -11.22 4.02 -2.20
N ASP A 120 -11.97 5.00 -1.68
CA ASP A 120 -11.43 6.33 -1.43
C ASP A 120 -10.70 6.39 -0.07
N LEU A 121 -9.60 7.15 -0.03
CA LEU A 121 -8.79 7.31 1.18
C LEU A 121 -9.56 7.90 2.36
N VAL A 122 -10.57 8.72 2.10
CA VAL A 122 -11.39 9.33 3.15
C VAL A 122 -12.20 8.26 3.89
N THR A 123 -12.87 7.38 3.15
CA THR A 123 -13.63 6.24 3.70
C THR A 123 -12.73 5.26 4.43
N ILE A 124 -11.55 4.96 3.87
CA ILE A 124 -10.55 4.08 4.53
C ILE A 124 -10.16 4.69 5.88
N TYR A 125 -9.77 5.97 5.89
CA TYR A 125 -9.39 6.68 7.11
C TYR A 125 -10.53 6.72 8.13
N GLN A 126 -11.74 7.10 7.71
CA GLN A 126 -12.91 7.15 8.60
C GLN A 126 -13.28 5.78 9.17
N THR A 127 -13.14 4.72 8.38
CA THR A 127 -13.40 3.34 8.84
C THR A 127 -12.42 2.96 9.94
N ILE A 128 -11.13 3.26 9.78
CA ILE A 128 -10.12 3.01 10.81
C ILE A 128 -10.41 3.82 12.08
N VAL A 129 -10.68 5.12 11.95
CA VAL A 129 -11.02 6.00 13.09
C VAL A 129 -12.26 5.50 13.84
N ASN A 130 -13.33 5.19 13.12
CA ASN A 130 -14.60 4.72 13.71
C ASN A 130 -14.48 3.33 14.33
N SER A 131 -13.61 2.47 13.80
CA SER A 131 -13.36 1.14 14.36
C SER A 131 -12.69 1.18 15.73
N SER A 132 -12.07 2.32 16.11
CA SER A 132 -11.29 2.49 17.34
C SER A 132 -10.19 1.43 17.50
N GLN A 133 -9.71 0.85 16.40
CA GLN A 133 -8.66 -0.16 16.44
C GLN A 133 -7.26 0.45 16.50
N THR A 134 -6.34 -0.31 17.10
CA THR A 134 -4.91 -0.01 17.09
C THR A 134 -4.25 -0.86 16.01
N GLY A 135 -3.46 -0.25 15.14
CA GLY A 135 -2.84 -0.93 14.02
C GLY A 135 -2.08 0.01 13.10
N GLU A 136 -1.52 -0.56 12.04
CA GLU A 136 -0.74 0.16 11.03
C GLU A 136 -1.48 0.13 9.68
N LEU A 137 -1.74 1.31 9.11
CA LEU A 137 -2.14 1.48 7.73
C LEU A 137 -0.89 1.59 6.87
N ALA A 138 -0.75 0.74 5.87
CA ALA A 138 0.27 0.82 4.83
C ALA A 138 -0.37 1.04 3.47
N ILE A 139 0.23 1.93 2.67
CA ILE A 139 -0.15 2.18 1.28
C ILE A 139 1.06 1.93 0.38
N ARG A 140 0.82 1.18 -0.70
CA ARG A 140 1.84 0.78 -1.67
C ARG A 140 1.47 1.23 -3.08
N THR A 141 2.48 1.43 -3.92
CA THR A 141 2.29 1.67 -5.35
C THR A 141 1.80 0.40 -6.07
N GLU A 142 1.48 0.52 -7.36
CA GLU A 142 1.22 -0.65 -8.23
C GLU A 142 2.45 -1.57 -8.38
N GLU A 143 3.65 -1.03 -8.14
CA GLU A 143 4.93 -1.76 -8.19
C GLU A 143 5.31 -2.38 -6.83
N ASP A 144 4.38 -2.40 -5.87
CA ASP A 144 4.55 -2.91 -4.50
C ASP A 144 5.54 -2.12 -3.62
N GLU A 145 5.95 -0.92 -4.06
CA GLU A 145 6.80 -0.05 -3.26
C GLU A 145 6.03 0.63 -2.13
N LEU A 146 6.61 0.67 -0.92
CA LEU A 146 5.98 1.35 0.22
C LEU A 146 6.02 2.86 0.03
N VAL A 147 4.85 3.49 -0.10
CA VAL A 147 4.75 4.95 -0.19
C VAL A 147 4.58 5.57 1.17
N CYS A 148 3.74 4.94 1.99
CA CYS A 148 3.20 5.56 3.18
C CYS A 148 2.84 4.53 4.26
N THR A 149 3.11 4.90 5.51
CA THR A 149 2.66 4.17 6.69
C THR A 149 2.11 5.13 7.75
N PHE A 150 1.02 4.73 8.40
CA PHE A 150 0.43 5.46 9.52
C PHE A 150 0.06 4.49 10.64
N PHE A 151 0.53 4.78 11.85
CA PHE A 151 0.15 4.04 13.03
C PHE A 151 -1.01 4.72 13.74
N PHE A 152 -2.03 3.93 14.05
CA PHE A 152 -3.22 4.32 14.76
C PHE A 152 -3.23 3.63 16.13
N ALA A 153 -3.55 4.39 17.18
CA ALA A 153 -3.81 3.87 18.51
C ALA A 153 -5.24 4.23 18.92
N ALA A 154 -6.07 3.22 19.16
CA ALA A 154 -7.49 3.40 19.47
C ALA A 154 -8.22 4.28 18.44
N GLY A 155 -7.97 4.08 17.14
CA GLY A 155 -8.53 4.88 16.05
C GLY A 155 -7.90 6.27 15.87
N GLN A 156 -6.99 6.71 16.75
CA GLN A 156 -6.29 7.99 16.61
C GLN A 156 -4.94 7.82 15.89
N PRO A 157 -4.65 8.56 14.82
CA PRO A 157 -3.32 8.55 14.21
C PRO A 157 -2.31 9.14 15.20
N ARG A 158 -1.23 8.41 15.46
CA ARG A 158 -0.18 8.81 16.42
C ARG A 158 1.12 9.20 15.76
N CYS A 159 1.46 8.55 14.67
CA CYS A 159 2.60 8.88 13.84
C CYS A 159 2.38 8.33 12.44
N GLY A 160 3.13 8.85 11.50
CA GLY A 160 3.13 8.35 10.14
C GLY A 160 4.26 8.94 9.33
N GLN A 161 4.45 8.33 8.17
CA GLN A 161 5.43 8.70 7.19
C GLN A 161 4.79 8.65 5.81
N PHE A 162 5.10 9.65 5.00
CA PHE A 162 4.78 9.67 3.58
C PHE A 162 6.08 10.03 2.87
N GLN A 163 6.70 9.06 2.19
CA GLN A 163 8.05 9.21 1.63
C GLN A 163 9.05 9.73 2.67
N HIS A 164 9.54 10.97 2.53
CA HIS A 164 10.50 11.60 3.45
C HIS A 164 9.82 12.45 4.54
N LEU A 165 8.52 12.76 4.40
CA LEU A 165 7.76 13.53 5.37
C LEU A 165 7.29 12.66 6.52
N THR A 166 7.16 13.24 7.70
CA THR A 166 6.71 12.53 8.91
C THR A 166 5.68 13.35 9.69
N GLY A 167 4.91 12.69 10.55
CA GLY A 167 3.93 13.35 11.43
C GLY A 167 2.77 14.00 10.65
N GLU A 168 2.39 15.22 11.03
CA GLU A 168 1.28 15.94 10.41
C GLU A 168 1.57 16.29 8.94
N GLU A 169 2.80 16.62 8.59
CA GLU A 169 3.21 16.92 7.21
C GLU A 169 2.99 15.73 6.26
N ALA A 170 3.34 14.53 6.75
CA ALA A 170 3.03 13.30 6.02
C ALA A 170 1.52 13.11 5.81
N PHE A 171 0.74 13.45 6.84
CA PHE A 171 -0.71 13.30 6.79
C PHE A 171 -1.34 14.27 5.79
N TRP A 172 -0.94 15.54 5.79
CA TRP A 172 -1.41 16.51 4.81
C TRP A 172 -1.07 16.04 3.39
N GLN A 173 0.19 15.65 3.17
CA GLN A 173 0.65 15.19 1.86
C GLN A 173 -0.15 13.98 1.34
N LEU A 174 -0.56 13.05 2.21
CA LEU A 174 -1.36 11.87 1.82
C LEU A 174 -2.65 12.25 1.08
N PHE A 175 -3.30 13.36 1.48
CA PHE A 175 -4.57 13.80 0.90
C PHE A 175 -4.41 14.87 -0.20
N LEU A 176 -3.19 15.39 -0.42
CA LEU A 176 -2.91 16.34 -1.50
C LEU A 176 -2.77 15.67 -2.88
N ALA A 177 -2.33 14.41 -2.92
CA ALA A 177 -2.12 13.68 -4.17
C ALA A 177 -3.47 13.33 -4.82
N GLU A 178 -3.57 13.49 -6.14
CA GLU A 178 -4.65 12.89 -6.93
C GLU A 178 -4.58 11.37 -6.71
N THR A 179 -5.67 10.82 -6.14
CA THR A 179 -5.88 9.41 -5.75
C THR A 179 -4.69 8.49 -6.02
N PRO A 180 -3.90 8.11 -4.98
CA PRO A 180 -2.78 7.21 -5.19
C PRO A 180 -3.27 5.92 -5.85
N ARG A 181 -2.67 5.57 -6.98
CA ARG A 181 -2.86 4.25 -7.59
C ARG A 181 -2.05 3.23 -6.81
N GLY A 182 -2.67 2.11 -6.48
CA GLY A 182 -2.01 1.04 -5.75
C GLY A 182 -2.95 0.33 -4.77
N SER A 183 -2.36 -0.19 -3.70
CA SER A 183 -3.05 -0.99 -2.69
C SER A 183 -2.88 -0.39 -1.30
N PHE A 184 -3.82 -0.71 -0.43
CA PHE A 184 -3.74 -0.37 0.98
C PHE A 184 -4.01 -1.62 1.83
N ALA A 185 -3.41 -1.64 3.02
CA ALA A 185 -3.67 -2.66 4.02
C ALA A 185 -3.56 -2.04 5.42
N PHE A 186 -4.59 -2.23 6.22
CA PHE A 186 -4.59 -1.98 7.66
C PHE A 186 -4.42 -3.32 8.37
N SER A 187 -3.34 -3.43 9.14
CA SER A 187 -3.11 -4.57 10.01
C SER A 187 -3.35 -4.13 11.44
N ALA A 188 -4.46 -4.56 12.03
CA ALA A 188 -4.66 -4.37 13.47
C ALA A 188 -3.63 -5.20 14.25
N GLY A 189 -3.30 -4.72 15.45
CA GLY A 189 -2.31 -5.35 16.32
C GLY A 189 -1.19 -4.39 16.73
N ASP A 190 -0.70 -4.58 17.95
CA ASP A 190 0.41 -3.81 18.52
C ASP A 190 1.75 -4.42 18.07
N LYS A 191 1.93 -4.55 16.75
CA LYS A 191 3.25 -4.80 16.17
C LYS A 191 4.00 -3.48 16.30
N GLY A 192 4.63 -3.29 17.46
CA GLY A 192 5.22 -2.03 17.89
C GLY A 192 5.85 -1.26 16.74
N VAL A 193 5.42 -0.01 16.59
CA VAL A 193 5.81 0.98 15.56
C VAL A 193 7.00 0.50 14.73
N SER A 194 6.74 -0.01 13.53
CA SER A 194 7.76 -0.37 12.54
C SER A 194 8.86 0.69 12.55
N HIS A 195 10.13 0.28 12.57
CA HIS A 195 11.31 1.14 12.78
C HIS A 195 11.34 2.41 11.89
N SER A 196 10.60 2.44 10.78
CA SER A 196 10.39 3.57 9.87
C SER A 196 9.55 4.74 10.44
N THR A 197 8.64 4.51 11.40
CA THR A 197 7.68 5.53 11.85
C THR A 197 8.19 6.47 12.97
N ARG A 198 9.50 6.46 13.27
CA ARG A 198 10.12 7.36 14.25
C ARG A 198 10.45 8.70 13.59
N GLY A 199 9.51 9.64 13.57
CA GLY A 199 9.83 10.98 13.05
C GLY A 199 8.93 12.11 13.53
N GLY A 200 7.61 11.89 13.62
CA GLY A 200 6.68 12.94 14.03
C GLY A 200 5.47 12.40 14.76
N THR A 201 5.20 12.95 15.94
CA THR A 201 3.98 12.65 16.72
C THR A 201 2.83 13.50 16.21
N ILE A 202 1.68 12.87 16.01
CA ILE A 202 0.41 13.51 15.67
C ILE A 202 -0.42 13.59 16.95
N SER A 203 -0.78 14.81 17.34
CA SER A 203 -1.54 15.09 18.57
C SER A 203 -2.95 15.61 18.30
N ARG A 204 -3.22 16.09 17.08
CA ARG A 204 -4.53 16.60 16.66
C ARG A 204 -5.62 15.51 16.67
N GLN A 205 -6.87 15.98 16.72
CA GLN A 205 -8.04 15.10 16.64
C GLN A 205 -8.25 14.62 15.19
N PRO A 206 -8.62 13.33 14.99
CA PRO A 206 -8.75 12.76 13.65
C PRO A 206 -9.71 13.53 12.72
N GLY A 207 -10.85 13.97 13.25
CA GLY A 207 -11.86 14.70 12.48
C GLY A 207 -11.35 16.06 11.98
N ASP A 208 -10.70 16.82 12.86
CA ASP A 208 -10.14 18.12 12.50
C ASP A 208 -9.03 17.98 11.45
N MET A 209 -8.19 16.95 11.59
CA MET A 209 -7.16 16.66 10.60
C MET A 209 -7.79 16.41 9.23
N LEU A 210 -8.78 15.53 9.13
CA LEU A 210 -9.40 15.23 7.84
C LEU A 210 -10.02 16.48 7.19
N ILE A 211 -10.68 17.34 7.98
CA ILE A 211 -11.25 18.60 7.47
C ILE A 211 -10.15 19.52 6.93
N SER A 212 -9.08 19.75 7.68
CA SER A 212 -7.96 20.59 7.25
C SER A 212 -7.25 20.02 6.02
N ALA A 213 -7.11 18.70 5.93
CA ALA A 213 -6.49 18.03 4.78
C ALA A 213 -7.32 18.22 3.49
N LEU A 214 -8.64 18.08 3.59
CA LEU A 214 -9.54 18.26 2.44
C LEU A 214 -9.60 19.71 1.97
N GLN A 215 -9.63 20.67 2.89
CA GLN A 215 -9.51 22.10 2.57
C GLN A 215 -8.17 22.41 1.87
N SER A 216 -7.08 21.85 2.40
CA SER A 216 -5.73 22.00 1.86
C SER A 216 -5.62 21.48 0.42
N ARG A 217 -6.30 20.36 0.10
CA ARG A 217 -6.31 19.80 -1.27
C ARG A 217 -6.92 20.78 -2.27
N ASP A 218 -8.06 21.38 -1.94
CA ASP A 218 -8.75 22.31 -2.83
C ASP A 218 -7.91 23.58 -3.05
N GLU A 219 -7.30 24.12 -1.99
CA GLU A 219 -6.36 25.24 -2.09
C GLU A 219 -5.14 24.92 -2.95
N PHE A 220 -4.61 23.70 -2.81
CA PHE A 220 -3.45 23.24 -3.55
C PHE A 220 -3.74 23.14 -5.05
N HIS A 221 -4.91 22.61 -5.43
CA HIS A 221 -5.35 22.59 -6.82
C HIS A 221 -5.45 24.00 -7.41
N ALA A 222 -6.00 24.96 -6.67
CA ALA A 222 -6.06 26.36 -7.12
C ALA A 222 -4.64 26.96 -7.31
N LEU A 223 -3.73 26.69 -6.38
CA LEU A 223 -2.34 27.17 -6.41
C LEU A 223 -1.51 26.63 -7.58
N LYS A 224 -1.69 25.35 -7.93
CA LYS A 224 -1.00 24.73 -9.08
C LYS A 224 -1.31 25.42 -10.41
N HIS A 225 -2.46 26.08 -10.53
CA HIS A 225 -2.81 26.87 -11.71
C HIS A 225 -2.18 28.28 -11.71
N GLU A 226 -1.85 28.82 -10.53
CA GLU A 226 -1.24 30.16 -10.38
C GLU A 226 0.27 30.13 -10.69
N ILE A 227 0.98 29.09 -10.23
CA ILE A 227 2.43 28.94 -10.44
C ILE A 227 2.68 27.83 -11.45
N HIS A 228 3.18 28.18 -12.64
CA HIS A 228 3.47 27.20 -13.67
C HIS A 228 4.52 26.18 -13.19
N PRO A 229 4.30 24.86 -13.31
CA PRO A 229 5.19 23.83 -12.73
C PRO A 229 6.63 23.87 -13.25
N ARG A 230 6.82 24.38 -14.47
CA ARG A 230 8.14 24.54 -15.12
C ARG A 230 8.79 25.92 -14.91
N ALA A 231 8.14 26.83 -14.19
CA ALA A 231 8.75 28.12 -13.89
C ALA A 231 9.94 27.91 -12.95
N LEU A 232 11.07 28.54 -13.28
CA LEU A 232 12.23 28.56 -12.40
C LEU A 232 12.06 29.71 -11.43
N LEU A 233 12.11 29.40 -10.14
CA LEU A 233 12.14 30.39 -9.08
C LEU A 233 13.57 30.86 -8.88
N GLU A 234 13.79 32.16 -9.00
CA GLU A 234 15.10 32.80 -8.82
C GLU A 234 15.04 33.88 -7.75
N ARG A 235 16.13 34.06 -7.01
CA ARG A 235 16.22 35.09 -5.97
C ARG A 235 16.47 36.45 -6.58
N ARG A 236 15.55 37.37 -6.32
CA ARG A 236 15.67 38.78 -6.71
C ARG A 236 16.27 39.64 -5.60
N LYS A 237 15.93 39.35 -4.34
CA LYS A 237 16.48 40.04 -3.17
C LYS A 237 17.69 39.30 -2.57
N SER A 238 18.60 40.06 -1.96
CA SER A 238 19.79 39.52 -1.28
C SER A 238 19.50 38.99 0.13
N TYR A 239 18.42 39.45 0.76
CA TYR A 239 17.98 39.07 2.10
C TYR A 239 16.49 38.70 2.11
N LEU A 240 16.07 37.96 3.14
CA LEU A 240 14.70 37.53 3.36
C LEU A 240 14.06 38.35 4.46
N THR A 241 12.85 38.86 4.20
CA THR A 241 11.96 39.40 5.21
C THR A 241 10.73 38.51 5.30
N VAL A 242 10.73 37.54 6.23
CA VAL A 242 9.66 36.53 6.35
C VAL A 242 8.28 37.13 6.57
N GLN A 243 8.19 38.25 7.30
CA GLN A 243 6.93 38.95 7.59
C GLN A 243 6.27 39.56 6.34
N GLU A 244 7.05 39.93 5.33
CA GLU A 244 6.52 40.39 4.04
C GLU A 244 6.08 39.23 3.16
N ALA A 245 6.67 38.04 3.38
CA ALA A 245 6.47 36.88 2.53
C ALA A 245 5.24 36.05 2.91
N GLY A 246 4.75 36.10 4.16
CA GLY A 246 3.56 35.33 4.53
C GLY A 246 3.18 35.41 6.01
N PRO A 247 2.18 34.61 6.43
CA PRO A 247 1.83 34.43 7.84
C PRO A 247 2.90 33.65 8.62
N GLU A 248 2.87 33.77 9.95
CA GLU A 248 3.88 33.17 10.85
C GLU A 248 3.97 31.65 10.72
N GLU A 249 2.84 30.98 10.45
CA GLU A 249 2.76 29.52 10.25
C GLU A 249 3.64 29.02 9.09
N LEU A 250 3.86 29.87 8.08
CA LEU A 250 4.66 29.53 6.90
C LEU A 250 6.11 29.98 7.00
N PHE A 251 6.52 30.70 8.06
CA PHE A 251 7.91 31.19 8.18
C PHE A 251 8.96 30.08 8.02
N PRO A 252 8.82 28.90 8.66
CA PRO A 252 9.80 27.83 8.49
C PRO A 252 9.89 27.31 7.04
N ALA A 253 8.75 27.19 6.36
CA ALA A 253 8.70 26.78 4.96
C ALA A 253 9.31 27.83 4.03
N ILE A 254 9.02 29.12 4.27
CA ILE A 254 9.58 30.26 3.54
C ILE A 254 11.10 30.29 3.68
N GLU A 255 11.63 30.12 4.89
CA GLU A 255 13.07 30.09 5.16
C GLU A 255 13.75 28.92 4.45
N GLN A 256 13.17 27.73 4.49
CA GLN A 256 13.71 26.55 3.82
C GLN A 256 13.72 26.70 2.29
N VAL A 257 12.63 27.19 1.70
CA VAL A 257 12.56 27.49 0.25
C VAL A 257 13.62 28.51 -0.14
N TRP A 258 13.72 29.61 0.62
CA TRP A 258 14.70 30.67 0.39
C TRP A 258 16.15 30.20 0.49
N HIS A 259 16.44 29.35 1.48
CA HIS A 259 17.75 28.77 1.69
C HIS A 259 18.12 27.77 0.59
N PHE A 260 17.16 26.95 0.14
CA PHE A 260 17.40 26.02 -0.96
C PHE A 260 17.81 26.75 -2.23
N LEU A 261 17.16 27.87 -2.54
CA LEU A 261 17.44 28.69 -3.72
C LEU A 261 18.79 29.43 -3.68
N LEU A 262 19.55 29.34 -2.58
CA LEU A 262 20.98 29.74 -2.58
C LEU A 262 21.83 28.85 -3.50
N LYS A 263 21.43 27.60 -3.69
CA LYS A 263 22.14 26.64 -4.56
C LYS A 263 21.93 26.94 -6.04
N GLY A 264 20.91 27.74 -6.35
CA GLY A 264 20.56 28.15 -7.70
C GLY A 264 19.05 28.09 -7.98
N PRO A 265 18.65 28.46 -9.20
CA PRO A 265 17.27 28.41 -9.67
C PRO A 265 16.67 27.00 -9.59
N ALA A 266 15.45 26.89 -9.10
CA ALA A 266 14.76 25.61 -8.97
C ALA A 266 13.28 25.72 -9.32
N THR A 267 12.69 24.61 -9.75
CA THR A 267 11.22 24.51 -9.90
C THR A 267 10.60 24.15 -8.57
N VAL A 268 9.32 24.49 -8.37
CA VAL A 268 8.60 24.14 -7.13
C VAL A 268 8.61 22.62 -6.90
N GLY A 269 8.45 21.82 -7.96
CA GLY A 269 8.50 20.35 -7.85
C GLY A 269 9.86 19.79 -7.41
N SER A 270 10.97 20.44 -7.78
CA SER A 270 12.32 20.01 -7.33
C SER A 270 12.63 20.36 -5.87
N LEU A 271 11.86 21.28 -5.27
CA LEU A 271 12.01 21.63 -3.85
C LEU A 271 11.48 20.50 -2.96
N TYR A 272 10.33 19.93 -3.31
CA TYR A 272 9.60 18.97 -2.47
C TYR A 272 10.47 17.85 -1.87
N PRO A 273 11.28 17.09 -2.63
CA PRO A 273 12.06 15.98 -2.06
C PRO A 273 13.13 16.38 -1.04
N HIS A 274 13.43 17.67 -0.93
CA HIS A 274 14.52 18.20 -0.13
C HIS A 274 14.05 19.01 1.08
N LEU A 275 12.75 19.29 1.17
CA LEU A 275 12.18 20.12 2.23
C LEU A 275 11.37 19.26 3.21
N SER A 276 11.22 19.73 4.44
CA SER A 276 10.48 18.99 5.48
C SER A 276 8.98 19.35 5.52
N PHE A 277 8.45 19.90 4.43
CA PHE A 277 7.09 20.42 4.35
C PHE A 277 6.33 19.80 3.17
N ASN A 278 5.02 19.62 3.34
CA ASN A 278 4.12 19.18 2.29
C ASN A 278 4.12 20.14 1.08
N GLU A 279 3.69 19.65 -0.08
CA GLU A 279 3.69 20.44 -1.32
C GLU A 279 2.88 21.74 -1.19
N LEU A 280 1.72 21.73 -0.52
CA LEU A 280 0.91 22.93 -0.37
C LEU A 280 1.69 24.04 0.36
N ALA A 281 2.33 23.73 1.49
CA ALA A 281 3.12 24.69 2.24
C ALA A 281 4.28 25.28 1.41
N ILE A 282 4.93 24.44 0.59
CA ILE A 282 5.98 24.88 -0.34
C ILE A 282 5.40 25.83 -1.40
N TYR A 283 4.25 25.52 -1.98
CA TYR A 283 3.58 26.38 -2.97
C TYR A 283 3.12 27.70 -2.36
N GLN A 284 2.57 27.67 -1.14
CA GLN A 284 2.15 28.89 -0.42
C GLN A 284 3.36 29.76 -0.09
N ALA A 285 4.46 29.18 0.38
CA ALA A 285 5.72 29.88 0.63
C ALA A 285 6.29 30.50 -0.65
N ALA A 286 6.34 29.74 -1.74
CA ALA A 286 6.79 30.23 -3.05
C ALA A 286 5.92 31.39 -3.56
N ARG A 287 4.58 31.27 -3.46
CA ARG A 287 3.65 32.34 -3.83
C ARG A 287 3.89 33.61 -3.01
N GLY A 288 4.04 33.46 -1.70
CA GLY A 288 4.30 34.57 -0.79
C GLY A 288 5.59 35.32 -1.13
N LEU A 289 6.65 34.57 -1.41
CA LEU A 289 7.95 35.10 -1.85
C LEU A 289 7.90 35.77 -3.23
N LEU A 290 7.09 35.27 -4.16
CA LEU A 290 6.85 35.91 -5.46
C LEU A 290 6.08 37.22 -5.31
N ARG A 291 4.98 37.22 -4.53
CA ARG A 291 4.14 38.42 -4.32
C ARG A 291 4.88 39.54 -3.59
N SER A 292 5.75 39.20 -2.65
CA SER A 292 6.62 40.14 -1.93
C SER A 292 7.85 40.57 -2.72
N GLY A 293 8.05 40.03 -3.94
CA GLY A 293 9.16 40.35 -4.82
C GLY A 293 10.53 39.86 -4.34
N HIS A 294 10.57 38.94 -3.37
CA HIS A 294 11.79 38.27 -2.95
C HIS A 294 12.29 37.31 -4.03
N LEU A 295 11.35 36.63 -4.68
CA LEU A 295 11.60 35.75 -5.82
C LEU A 295 11.02 36.33 -7.11
N GLU A 296 11.53 35.85 -8.22
CA GLU A 296 10.94 36.01 -9.55
C GLU A 296 10.76 34.65 -10.22
N ALA A 297 9.73 34.54 -11.06
CA ALA A 297 9.43 33.35 -11.83
C ALA A 297 9.91 33.54 -13.26
N VAL A 298 10.95 32.82 -13.65
CA VAL A 298 11.53 32.88 -15.00
C VAL A 298 10.97 31.71 -15.83
N PRO A 299 10.30 31.97 -16.98
CA PRO A 299 9.91 30.92 -17.91
C PRO A 299 11.14 30.14 -18.40
N ALA A 300 11.07 28.80 -18.38
CA ALA A 300 12.18 27.94 -18.80
C ALA A 300 12.68 28.21 -20.24
N GLU A 301 11.85 28.81 -21.10
CA GLU A 301 12.17 29.10 -22.50
C GLU A 301 13.05 30.35 -22.69
N GLN A 302 13.04 31.32 -21.76
CA GLN A 302 13.79 32.57 -21.88
C GLN A 302 15.30 32.43 -21.67
N ARG A 303 15.78 31.28 -21.17
CA ARG A 303 17.21 31.05 -20.94
C ARG A 303 18.00 30.60 -22.17
N LYS A 304 17.33 30.17 -23.25
CA LYS A 304 18.01 29.75 -24.49
C LYS A 304 18.59 30.91 -25.33
N LEU A 305 18.41 32.16 -24.91
CA LEU A 305 18.86 33.36 -25.63
C LEU A 305 20.03 34.10 -24.99
N VAL A 306 20.56 33.61 -23.84
CA VAL A 306 21.65 34.29 -23.10
C VAL A 306 22.77 33.33 -22.68
N ALA A 307 22.93 32.21 -23.39
CA ALA A 307 24.07 31.30 -23.23
C ALA A 307 24.94 31.31 -24.48
#